data_AF-A0A1G9I6A5-F1
#
_entry.id   AF-A0A1G9I6A5-F1
#
_cell.length_a   1.000
_cell.length_b   1.000
_cell.length_c   1.000
_cell.angle_alpha   90.00
_cell.angle_beta   90.00
_cell.angle_gamma   90.00
#
_symmetry.space_group_name_H-M   'P 1'
#
loop_
_entity.id
_entity.type
_entity.pdbx_description
1 polymer ?
#
loop_
_entity_poly.entity_id
_entity_poly.type
_entity_poly.pdbx_seq_one_letter_code
_entity_poly.pdbx_strand_id
1 'polypeptide(L)'
;MLASDVNVGEPADAENADDEVRFALTSEAGLNDGLAFPLVYAAIAVAVAGGTGWLGEWALVDVLYRVAAGLICGLLIGRLLGRLFFHSPAEVLRLAERRDGFVALAATLLAYGVTELVHGYGFIAVFVTACTIRRVEHGHGYNNVLHGFVEQLERLFTAWLLLLLGGFVATGGLAALTWRGAAVGLLLLLVIRPLAGWLSQVRGSASRKERLVISFFGIRGIGSLFYLAYALGEADFGVPPSELWAVTAFTVVVSVVLHGVTATPVMGRLDARRDAGVTAGPG
;
A
#
# COMPACT_ATOMS: atom_id res chain seq x y z
N MET A 1 -7.00 27.33 -43.55
CA MET A 1 -5.89 26.88 -44.41
C MET A 1 -4.74 27.84 -44.14
N LEU A 2 -3.74 27.61 -43.29
CA LEU A 2 -3.17 26.48 -42.54
C LEU A 2 -2.78 26.99 -41.14
N ALA A 3 -3.02 26.22 -40.07
CA ALA A 3 -2.32 26.27 -38.78
C ALA A 3 -2.92 25.22 -37.84
N SER A 4 -2.88 23.96 -38.27
CA SER A 4 -3.26 22.80 -37.48
C SER A 4 -2.17 21.76 -37.70
N ASP A 5 -1.02 21.99 -37.08
CA ASP A 5 0.07 21.02 -36.97
C ASP A 5 1.14 21.62 -36.06
N VAL A 6 0.93 21.52 -34.75
CA VAL A 6 1.95 21.16 -33.75
C VAL A 6 1.16 20.61 -32.57
N ASN A 7 0.56 19.43 -32.74
CA ASN A 7 0.28 18.57 -31.60
C ASN A 7 1.60 17.86 -31.33
N VAL A 8 2.42 18.43 -30.44
CA VAL A 8 3.58 17.71 -29.91
C VAL A 8 2.97 16.50 -29.23
N GLY A 9 3.06 15.34 -29.88
CA GLY A 9 2.78 14.08 -29.21
C GLY A 9 3.66 14.05 -27.98
N GLU A 10 3.03 14.13 -26.80
CA GLU A 10 3.66 13.61 -25.59
C GLU A 10 4.17 12.22 -25.97
N PRO A 11 5.47 11.91 -25.77
CA PRO A 11 5.96 10.61 -26.15
C PRO A 11 5.13 9.61 -25.35
N ALA A 12 4.44 8.69 -26.04
CA ALA A 12 3.80 7.55 -25.38
C ALA A 12 4.80 6.85 -24.42
N ASP A 13 6.09 6.95 -24.72
CA ASP A 13 7.20 6.47 -23.88
C ASP A 13 7.32 7.18 -22.52
N ALA A 14 6.96 8.47 -22.41
CA ALA A 14 7.01 9.23 -21.16
C ALA A 14 5.82 8.89 -20.24
N GLU A 15 4.61 8.79 -20.80
CA GLU A 15 3.44 8.31 -20.05
C GLU A 15 3.63 6.85 -19.60
N ASN A 16 4.14 5.98 -20.49
CA ASN A 16 4.45 4.59 -20.15
C ASN A 16 5.53 4.47 -19.06
N ALA A 17 6.55 5.35 -19.08
CA ALA A 17 7.59 5.37 -18.05
C ALA A 17 7.05 5.84 -16.69
N ASP A 18 6.20 6.86 -16.67
CA ASP A 18 5.56 7.35 -15.44
C ASP A 18 4.59 6.30 -14.86
N ASP A 19 3.84 5.60 -15.70
CA ASP A 19 2.99 4.48 -15.30
C ASP A 19 3.81 3.29 -14.78
N GLU A 20 4.95 2.99 -15.38
CA GLU A 20 5.84 1.92 -14.92
C GLU A 20 6.48 2.24 -13.56
N VAL A 21 6.89 3.49 -13.34
CA VAL A 21 7.42 3.95 -12.04
C VAL A 21 6.31 3.98 -10.98
N ARG A 22 5.13 4.52 -11.29
CA ARG A 22 3.98 4.54 -10.37
C ARG A 22 3.52 3.12 -10.03
N PHE A 23 3.52 2.23 -11.01
CA PHE A 23 3.24 0.82 -10.80
C PHE A 23 4.31 0.18 -9.92
N ALA A 24 5.60 0.40 -10.18
CA ALA A 24 6.68 -0.15 -9.37
C ALA A 24 6.58 0.30 -7.91
N LEU A 25 6.30 1.58 -7.67
CA LEU A 25 6.11 2.13 -6.32
C LEU A 25 4.85 1.59 -5.62
N THR A 26 3.71 1.55 -6.32
CA THR A 26 2.47 0.97 -5.79
C THR A 26 2.62 -0.53 -5.54
N SER A 27 3.37 -1.22 -6.40
CA SER A 27 3.68 -2.64 -6.30
C SER A 27 4.59 -2.96 -5.12
N GLU A 28 5.63 -2.16 -4.91
CA GLU A 28 6.53 -2.26 -3.77
C GLU A 28 5.76 -2.02 -2.47
N ALA A 29 4.89 -1.01 -2.43
CA ALA A 29 4.03 -0.72 -1.29
C ALA A 29 3.05 -1.88 -1.00
N GLY A 30 2.34 -2.37 -2.01
CA GLY A 30 1.36 -3.46 -1.85
C GLY A 30 2.00 -4.80 -1.45
N LEU A 31 3.19 -5.11 -2.01
CA LEU A 31 3.96 -6.29 -1.61
C LEU A 31 4.47 -6.15 -0.17
N ASN A 32 4.95 -4.97 0.21
CA ASN A 32 5.41 -4.70 1.57
C ASN A 32 4.27 -4.85 2.60
N ASP A 33 3.06 -4.38 2.28
CA ASP A 33 1.88 -4.59 3.13
C ASP A 33 1.50 -6.07 3.25
N GLY A 34 1.54 -6.82 2.15
CA GLY A 34 1.31 -8.27 2.18
C GLY A 34 2.35 -9.05 3.01
N LEU A 35 3.60 -8.58 3.03
CA LEU A 35 4.70 -9.18 3.80
C LEU A 35 4.75 -8.73 5.27
N ALA A 36 3.92 -7.78 5.69
CA ALA A 36 3.79 -7.40 7.10
C ALA A 36 3.07 -8.49 7.92
N PHE A 37 2.18 -9.26 7.30
CA PHE A 37 1.37 -10.28 7.98
C PHE A 37 2.17 -11.37 8.69
N PRO A 38 3.21 -11.97 8.10
CA PRO A 38 4.08 -12.89 8.83
C PRO A 38 4.56 -12.32 10.16
N LEU A 39 4.90 -11.04 10.23
CA LEU A 39 5.34 -10.41 11.46
C LEU A 39 4.19 -10.22 12.46
N VAL A 40 2.98 -9.90 11.98
CA VAL A 40 1.78 -9.83 12.81
C VAL A 40 1.45 -11.22 13.40
N TYR A 41 1.48 -12.28 12.58
CA TYR A 41 1.30 -13.65 13.04
C TYR A 41 2.41 -14.09 13.99
N ALA A 42 3.65 -13.64 13.80
CA ALA A 42 4.72 -13.88 14.77
C ALA A 42 4.38 -13.26 16.12
N ALA A 43 3.90 -12.02 16.14
CA ALA A 43 3.51 -11.34 17.38
C ALA A 43 2.34 -12.05 18.08
N ILE A 44 1.32 -12.47 17.32
CA ILE A 44 0.20 -13.28 17.82
C ILE A 44 0.72 -14.60 18.40
N ALA A 45 1.58 -15.32 17.66
CA ALA A 45 2.12 -16.60 18.08
C ALA A 45 2.97 -16.47 19.36
N VAL A 46 3.74 -15.40 19.50
CA VAL A 46 4.49 -15.08 20.74
C VAL A 46 3.52 -14.81 21.89
N ALA A 47 2.48 -14.02 21.66
CA ALA A 47 1.49 -13.68 22.68
C ALA A 47 0.74 -14.92 23.19
N VAL A 48 0.39 -15.84 22.29
CA VAL A 48 -0.35 -17.07 22.61
C VAL A 48 0.55 -18.15 23.21
N ALA A 49 1.73 -18.39 22.63
CA ALA A 49 2.58 -19.53 23.01
C ALA A 49 3.44 -19.27 24.26
N GLY A 50 3.78 -18.02 24.58
CA GLY A 50 4.53 -17.64 25.79
C GLY A 50 5.91 -18.31 25.98
N GLY A 51 6.46 -19.01 24.97
CA GLY A 51 7.63 -19.88 25.10
C GLY A 51 8.38 -20.18 23.79
N THR A 52 9.19 -21.25 23.75
CA THR A 52 9.94 -21.70 22.56
C THR A 52 9.23 -22.89 21.90
N GLY A 53 8.93 -22.79 20.61
CA GLY A 53 8.18 -23.82 19.86
C GLY A 53 7.36 -23.26 18.70
N TRP A 54 6.96 -21.97 18.78
CA TRP A 54 6.20 -21.29 17.73
C TRP A 54 7.01 -21.00 16.46
N LEU A 55 8.33 -20.82 16.58
CA LEU A 55 9.19 -20.38 15.45
C LEU A 55 9.15 -21.33 14.25
N GLY A 56 9.11 -22.65 14.50
CA GLY A 56 9.10 -23.65 13.43
C GLY A 56 7.77 -23.66 12.68
N GLU A 57 6.67 -23.67 13.41
CA GLU A 57 5.32 -23.60 12.85
C GLU A 57 5.09 -22.27 12.13
N TRP A 58 5.49 -21.15 12.73
CA TRP A 58 5.45 -19.84 12.12
C TRP A 58 6.23 -19.79 10.80
N ALA A 59 7.46 -20.31 10.77
CA ALA A 59 8.28 -20.30 9.55
C ALA A 59 7.69 -21.20 8.44
N LEU A 60 7.13 -22.36 8.79
CA LEU A 60 6.59 -23.31 7.82
C LEU A 60 5.19 -22.91 7.35
N VAL A 61 4.31 -22.53 8.27
CA VAL A 61 2.91 -22.23 7.99
C VAL A 61 2.79 -20.77 7.58
N ASP A 62 3.08 -19.84 8.48
CA ASP A 62 2.81 -18.42 8.23
C ASP A 62 3.76 -17.82 7.19
N VAL A 63 5.05 -18.16 7.21
CA VAL A 63 5.99 -17.64 6.21
C VAL A 63 5.94 -18.44 4.92
N LEU A 64 6.18 -19.75 4.94
CA LEU A 64 6.33 -20.53 3.70
C LEU A 64 4.98 -20.84 3.04
N TYR A 65 4.07 -21.52 3.75
CA TYR A 65 2.81 -21.98 3.17
C TYR A 65 1.90 -20.82 2.76
N ARG A 66 1.63 -19.85 3.64
CA ARG A 66 0.68 -18.77 3.33
C ARG A 66 1.16 -17.85 2.20
N VAL A 67 2.46 -17.60 2.11
CA VAL A 67 3.07 -16.85 1.00
C VAL A 67 2.98 -17.66 -0.30
N ALA A 68 3.34 -18.95 -0.27
CA ALA A 68 3.26 -19.82 -1.44
C ALA A 68 1.82 -19.97 -1.93
N ALA A 69 0.85 -20.15 -1.04
CA ALA A 69 -0.57 -20.20 -1.34
C ALA A 69 -1.03 -18.89 -2.00
N GLY A 70 -0.66 -17.73 -1.45
CA GLY A 70 -0.96 -16.43 -2.04
C GLY A 70 -0.40 -16.27 -3.45
N LEU A 71 0.87 -16.67 -3.66
CA LEU A 71 1.51 -16.65 -4.98
C LEU A 71 0.79 -17.55 -5.99
N ILE A 72 0.52 -18.80 -5.62
CA ILE A 72 -0.10 -19.79 -6.50
C ILE A 72 -1.54 -19.36 -6.84
N CYS A 73 -2.34 -19.00 -5.84
CA CYS A 73 -3.71 -18.53 -6.03
C CYS A 73 -3.74 -17.28 -6.89
N GLY A 74 -2.90 -16.28 -6.61
CA GLY A 74 -2.82 -15.07 -7.42
C GLY A 74 -2.44 -15.33 -8.88
N LEU A 75 -1.49 -16.23 -9.14
CA LEU A 75 -1.12 -16.62 -10.50
C LEU A 75 -2.27 -17.33 -11.24
N LEU A 76 -2.99 -18.23 -10.56
CA LEU A 76 -4.10 -18.97 -11.15
C LEU A 76 -5.28 -18.04 -11.45
N ILE A 77 -5.66 -17.19 -10.50
CA ILE A 77 -6.76 -16.24 -10.62
C ILE A 77 -6.43 -15.18 -11.66
N GLY A 78 -5.22 -14.61 -11.63
CA GLY A 78 -4.76 -13.65 -12.63
C GLY A 78 -4.74 -14.21 -14.05
N ARG A 79 -4.31 -15.46 -14.24
CA ARG A 79 -4.38 -16.13 -15.56
C ARG A 79 -5.81 -16.40 -16.00
N LEU A 80 -6.68 -16.81 -15.07
CA LEU A 80 -8.09 -17.07 -15.37
C LEU A 80 -8.80 -15.77 -15.78
N LEU A 81 -8.68 -14.71 -14.98
CA LEU A 81 -9.26 -13.41 -15.24
C LEU A 81 -8.68 -12.77 -16.50
N GLY A 82 -7.35 -12.84 -16.69
CA GLY A 82 -6.71 -12.38 -17.93
C GLY A 82 -7.26 -13.10 -19.16
N ARG A 83 -7.43 -14.43 -19.12
CA ARG A 83 -8.07 -15.16 -20.23
C ARG A 83 -9.53 -14.75 -20.43
N LEU A 84 -10.31 -14.60 -19.36
CA LEU A 84 -11.72 -14.23 -19.44
C LEU A 84 -11.92 -12.83 -20.03
N PHE A 85 -11.07 -11.87 -19.65
CA PHE A 85 -11.12 -10.50 -20.15
C PHE A 85 -10.62 -10.37 -21.59
N PHE A 86 -9.58 -11.11 -21.99
CA PHE A 86 -8.94 -10.93 -23.29
C PHE A 86 -9.31 -11.97 -24.37
N HIS A 87 -9.93 -13.11 -24.02
CA HIS A 87 -10.31 -14.16 -24.99
C HIS A 87 -11.81 -14.40 -25.13
N SER A 88 -12.67 -13.69 -24.38
CA SER A 88 -14.13 -13.87 -24.53
C SER A 88 -14.71 -13.03 -25.68
N PRO A 89 -15.53 -13.60 -26.59
CA PRO A 89 -16.20 -12.87 -27.67
C PRO A 89 -17.37 -11.99 -27.21
N ALA A 90 -17.67 -11.96 -25.91
CA ALA A 90 -18.82 -11.28 -25.34
C ALA A 90 -18.59 -9.75 -25.33
N GLU A 91 -19.32 -9.03 -26.18
CA GLU A 91 -19.35 -7.57 -26.26
C GLU A 91 -19.67 -6.91 -24.90
N VAL A 92 -20.39 -7.61 -24.01
CA VAL A 92 -20.65 -7.21 -22.61
C VAL A 92 -19.42 -7.18 -21.70
N LEU A 93 -18.34 -7.91 -22.03
CA LEU A 93 -17.03 -7.81 -21.38
C LEU A 93 -16.12 -6.78 -22.08
N ARG A 94 -16.40 -6.45 -23.36
CA ARG A 94 -15.77 -5.33 -24.09
C ARG A 94 -16.41 -3.97 -23.82
N LEU A 95 -17.61 -3.92 -23.22
CA LEU A 95 -18.23 -2.69 -22.67
C LEU A 95 -17.48 -2.09 -21.46
N ALA A 96 -16.25 -2.55 -21.27
CA ALA A 96 -15.23 -2.04 -20.38
C ALA A 96 -14.61 -0.71 -20.89
N GLU A 97 -15.42 0.15 -21.49
CA GLU A 97 -15.08 1.57 -21.68
C GLU A 97 -15.80 2.43 -20.63
N ARG A 98 -16.67 1.84 -19.78
CA ARG A 98 -17.49 2.58 -18.81
C ARG A 98 -17.76 1.90 -17.46
N ARG A 99 -17.30 0.66 -17.19
CA ARG A 99 -17.63 -0.10 -15.95
C ARG A 99 -16.41 -0.74 -15.24
N ASP A 100 -15.23 -0.19 -15.46
CA ASP A 100 -13.97 -0.92 -15.24
C ASP A 100 -13.55 -1.00 -13.76
N GLY A 101 -13.95 0.00 -12.97
CA GLY A 101 -13.64 0.05 -11.53
C GLY A 101 -14.27 -1.09 -10.72
N PHE A 102 -15.52 -1.45 -11.03
CA PHE A 102 -16.22 -2.55 -10.35
C PHE A 102 -15.64 -3.90 -10.70
N VAL A 103 -15.18 -4.09 -11.94
CA VAL A 103 -14.58 -5.35 -12.39
C VAL A 103 -13.28 -5.62 -11.63
N ALA A 104 -12.46 -4.60 -11.43
CA ALA A 104 -11.23 -4.78 -10.69
C ALA A 104 -11.43 -4.86 -9.19
N LEU A 105 -12.42 -4.18 -8.63
CA LEU A 105 -12.81 -4.40 -7.24
C LEU A 105 -13.30 -5.84 -7.06
N ALA A 106 -14.12 -6.36 -7.97
CA ALA A 106 -14.57 -7.75 -7.95
C ALA A 106 -13.39 -8.73 -8.12
N ALA A 107 -12.45 -8.45 -9.02
CA ALA A 107 -11.24 -9.23 -9.19
C ALA A 107 -10.37 -9.24 -7.92
N THR A 108 -10.23 -8.09 -7.27
CA THR A 108 -9.51 -7.92 -6.02
C THR A 108 -10.18 -8.72 -4.90
N LEU A 109 -11.49 -8.56 -4.70
CA LEU A 109 -12.25 -9.28 -3.69
C LEU A 109 -12.28 -10.80 -3.95
N LEU A 110 -12.37 -11.22 -5.20
CA LEU A 110 -12.32 -12.63 -5.58
C LEU A 110 -10.94 -13.23 -5.32
N ALA A 111 -9.87 -12.54 -5.74
CA ALA A 111 -8.50 -12.98 -5.48
C ALA A 111 -8.20 -13.06 -3.99
N TYR A 112 -8.64 -12.06 -3.22
CA TYR A 112 -8.51 -12.03 -1.77
C TYR A 112 -9.29 -13.18 -1.13
N GLY A 113 -10.60 -13.26 -1.36
CA GLY A 113 -11.48 -14.22 -0.72
C GLY A 113 -11.16 -15.67 -1.04
N VAL A 114 -10.86 -16.00 -2.32
CA VAL A 114 -10.48 -17.38 -2.69
C VAL A 114 -9.17 -17.79 -2.03
N THR A 115 -8.23 -16.86 -1.89
CA THR A 115 -6.94 -17.14 -1.23
C THR A 115 -7.12 -17.28 0.27
N GLU A 116 -8.00 -16.49 0.87
CA GLU A 116 -8.32 -16.55 2.30
C GLU A 116 -8.99 -17.89 2.66
N LEU A 117 -9.81 -18.48 1.77
CA LEU A 117 -10.40 -19.81 1.96
C LEU A 117 -9.36 -20.94 2.07
N VAL A 118 -8.18 -20.76 1.49
CA VAL A 118 -7.05 -21.70 1.64
C VAL A 118 -6.03 -21.20 2.67
N HIS A 119 -6.43 -20.27 3.53
CA HIS A 119 -5.60 -19.64 4.57
C HIS A 119 -4.32 -18.94 4.06
N GLY A 120 -4.26 -18.60 2.78
CA GLY A 120 -3.14 -17.87 2.18
C GLY A 120 -3.23 -16.37 2.39
N TYR A 121 -2.15 -15.65 2.07
CA TYR A 121 -2.15 -14.19 2.13
C TYR A 121 -2.88 -13.55 0.94
N GLY A 122 -4.12 -13.14 1.17
CA GLY A 122 -4.98 -12.51 0.17
C GLY A 122 -4.35 -11.26 -0.47
N PHE A 123 -3.63 -10.44 0.29
CA PHE A 123 -2.91 -9.27 -0.25
C PHE A 123 -1.85 -9.67 -1.28
N ILE A 124 -1.07 -10.72 -1.01
CA ILE A 124 -0.09 -11.25 -1.96
C ILE A 124 -0.80 -11.78 -3.22
N ALA A 125 -1.92 -12.49 -3.05
CA ALA A 125 -2.68 -12.99 -4.19
C ALA A 125 -3.27 -11.87 -5.06
N VAL A 126 -3.83 -10.82 -4.46
CA VAL A 126 -4.32 -9.64 -5.20
C VAL A 126 -3.20 -8.99 -5.98
N PHE A 127 -2.04 -8.78 -5.34
CA PHE A 127 -0.87 -8.20 -5.97
C PHE A 127 -0.40 -9.03 -7.19
N VAL A 128 -0.22 -10.33 -6.99
CA VAL A 128 0.21 -11.26 -8.04
C VAL A 128 -0.84 -11.37 -9.16
N THR A 129 -2.13 -11.31 -8.82
CA THR A 129 -3.24 -11.27 -9.79
C THR A 129 -3.10 -10.04 -10.68
N ALA A 130 -2.90 -8.86 -10.10
CA ALA A 130 -2.73 -7.61 -10.85
C ALA A 130 -1.49 -7.66 -11.78
N CYS A 131 -0.33 -8.12 -11.27
CA CYS A 131 0.86 -8.31 -12.09
C CYS A 131 0.64 -9.30 -13.25
N THR A 132 -0.11 -10.37 -13.01
CA THR A 132 -0.38 -11.41 -13.99
C THR A 132 -1.32 -10.90 -15.09
N ILE A 133 -2.38 -10.18 -14.74
CA ILE A 133 -3.30 -9.56 -15.70
C ILE A 133 -2.54 -8.57 -16.59
N ARG A 134 -1.73 -7.69 -16.01
CA ARG A 134 -0.94 -6.70 -16.74
C ARG A 134 0.09 -7.33 -17.68
N ARG A 135 0.69 -8.47 -17.31
CA ARG A 135 1.60 -9.20 -18.20
C ARG A 135 0.90 -9.74 -19.45
N VAL A 136 -0.37 -10.13 -19.34
CA VAL A 136 -1.19 -10.59 -20.47
C VAL A 136 -1.62 -9.41 -21.37
N GLU A 137 -1.67 -8.20 -20.83
CA GLU A 137 -2.13 -6.94 -21.47
C GLU A 137 -1.08 -6.23 -22.35
N HIS A 138 0.08 -6.82 -22.67
CA HIS A 138 1.16 -6.17 -23.46
C HIS A 138 0.78 -5.86 -24.95
N GLY A 139 -0.43 -5.38 -25.24
CA GLY A 139 -0.91 -5.07 -26.59
C GLY A 139 -1.99 -3.98 -26.75
N HIS A 140 -2.74 -3.53 -25.74
CA HIS A 140 -3.74 -2.46 -25.91
C HIS A 140 -4.00 -1.67 -24.62
N GLY A 141 -4.02 -0.33 -24.71
CA GLY A 141 -4.08 0.61 -23.58
C GLY A 141 -5.38 0.59 -22.78
N TYR A 142 -5.46 -0.31 -21.81
CA TYR A 142 -6.60 -0.51 -20.91
C TYR A 142 -6.20 -0.19 -19.45
N ASN A 143 -5.57 0.96 -19.13
CA ASN A 143 -5.12 1.17 -17.74
C ASN A 143 -5.35 2.52 -17.05
N ASN A 144 -6.07 3.47 -17.64
CA ASN A 144 -6.31 4.76 -16.98
C ASN A 144 -7.57 4.81 -16.09
N VAL A 145 -8.62 4.05 -16.40
CA VAL A 145 -9.90 4.13 -15.65
C VAL A 145 -9.87 3.31 -14.36
N LEU A 146 -9.18 2.17 -14.37
CA LEU A 146 -9.01 1.31 -13.19
C LEU A 146 -8.27 2.03 -12.06
N HIS A 147 -7.09 2.58 -12.36
CA HIS A 147 -6.28 3.31 -11.39
C HIS A 147 -7.09 4.45 -10.77
N GLY A 148 -7.87 5.18 -11.56
CA GLY A 148 -8.72 6.27 -11.07
C GLY A 148 -9.78 5.82 -10.05
N PHE A 149 -10.45 4.68 -10.26
CA PHE A 149 -11.48 4.20 -9.33
C PHE A 149 -10.89 3.67 -8.02
N VAL A 150 -9.81 2.89 -8.09
CA VAL A 150 -9.11 2.40 -6.88
C VAL A 150 -8.54 3.58 -6.09
N GLU A 151 -7.95 4.57 -6.77
CA GLU A 151 -7.45 5.78 -6.14
C GLU A 151 -8.58 6.60 -5.48
N GLN A 152 -9.74 6.71 -6.13
CA GLN A 152 -10.93 7.35 -5.54
C GLN A 152 -11.41 6.61 -4.28
N LEU A 153 -11.48 5.28 -4.32
CA LEU A 153 -11.82 4.48 -3.14
C LEU A 153 -10.78 4.65 -2.03
N GLU A 154 -9.48 4.62 -2.35
CA GLU A 154 -8.41 4.84 -1.37
C GLU A 154 -8.55 6.21 -0.70
N ARG A 155 -8.81 7.26 -1.49
CA ARG A 155 -9.03 8.62 -0.99
C ARG A 155 -10.26 8.70 -0.09
N LEU A 156 -11.36 8.07 -0.48
CA LEU A 156 -12.59 8.02 0.31
C LEU A 156 -12.40 7.27 1.63
N PHE A 157 -11.83 6.06 1.58
CA PHE A 157 -11.55 5.25 2.78
C PHE A 157 -10.55 5.93 3.69
N THR A 158 -9.51 6.58 3.14
CA THR A 158 -8.57 7.39 3.92
C THR A 158 -9.30 8.51 4.65
N ALA A 159 -10.14 9.28 3.95
CA ALA A 159 -10.90 10.36 4.57
C ALA A 159 -11.85 9.84 5.67
N TRP A 160 -12.55 8.73 5.42
CA TRP A 160 -13.39 8.07 6.41
C TRP A 160 -12.60 7.60 7.63
N LEU A 161 -11.46 6.94 7.44
CA LEU A 161 -10.62 6.47 8.55
C LEU A 161 -10.04 7.63 9.35
N LEU A 162 -9.69 8.74 8.72
CA LEU A 162 -9.27 9.96 9.41
C LEU A 162 -10.42 10.59 10.22
N LEU A 163 -11.64 10.58 9.69
CA LEU A 163 -12.83 11.04 10.42
C LEU A 163 -13.11 10.14 11.64
N LEU A 164 -13.07 8.82 11.47
CA LEU A 164 -13.26 7.86 12.56
C LEU A 164 -12.17 8.00 13.62
N LEU A 165 -10.91 8.17 13.20
CA LEU A 165 -9.78 8.43 14.10
C LEU A 165 -9.96 9.75 14.85
N GLY A 166 -10.38 10.82 14.16
CA GLY A 166 -10.69 12.11 14.78
C GLY A 166 -11.81 11.99 15.81
N GLY A 167 -12.88 11.25 15.48
CA GLY A 167 -13.98 10.94 16.40
C GLY A 167 -13.51 10.14 17.62
N PHE A 168 -12.70 9.09 17.41
CA PHE A 168 -12.11 8.28 18.47
C PHE A 168 -11.26 9.12 19.43
N VAL A 169 -10.45 10.03 18.90
CA VAL A 169 -9.66 10.96 19.72
C VAL A 169 -10.58 11.93 20.48
N ALA A 170 -11.60 12.48 19.81
CA ALA A 170 -12.53 13.45 20.41
C ALA A 170 -13.39 12.85 21.54
N THR A 171 -13.71 11.56 21.50
CA THR A 171 -14.45 10.85 22.55
C THR A 171 -13.57 10.34 23.69
N GLY A 172 -12.27 10.69 23.70
CA GLY A 172 -11.34 10.31 24.75
C GLY A 172 -10.62 8.98 24.52
N GLY A 173 -10.56 8.49 23.28
CA GLY A 173 -9.83 7.26 22.93
C GLY A 173 -8.33 7.29 23.25
N LEU A 174 -7.75 8.48 23.46
CA LEU A 174 -6.36 8.65 23.94
C LEU A 174 -6.24 8.64 25.47
N ALA A 175 -7.32 8.49 26.24
CA ALA A 175 -7.26 8.51 27.70
C ALA A 175 -6.42 7.36 28.28
N ALA A 176 -6.37 6.22 27.57
CA ALA A 176 -5.54 5.07 27.93
C ALA A 176 -4.07 5.22 27.47
N LEU A 177 -3.69 6.34 26.85
CA LEU A 177 -2.33 6.55 26.36
C LEU A 177 -1.37 6.76 27.54
N THR A 178 -0.48 5.80 27.75
CA THR A 178 0.61 5.95 28.70
C THR A 178 1.77 6.75 28.08
N TRP A 179 2.55 7.44 28.91
CA TRP A 179 3.75 8.15 28.43
C TRP A 179 4.75 7.19 27.77
N ARG A 180 4.80 5.93 28.24
CA ARG A 180 5.59 4.84 27.66
C ARG A 180 5.10 4.53 26.25
N GLY A 181 3.78 4.36 26.09
CA GLY A 181 3.16 4.15 24.79
C GLY A 181 3.41 5.30 23.82
N ALA A 182 3.30 6.55 24.28
CA ALA A 182 3.62 7.73 23.48
C ALA A 182 5.10 7.76 23.03
N ALA A 183 6.03 7.42 23.94
CA ALA A 183 7.45 7.35 23.62
C ALA A 183 7.76 6.24 22.59
N VAL A 184 7.12 5.08 22.72
CA VAL A 184 7.24 3.97 21.74
C VAL A 184 6.70 4.40 20.37
N GLY A 185 5.52 5.02 20.32
CA GLY A 185 4.93 5.52 19.08
C GLY A 185 5.82 6.56 18.38
N LEU A 186 6.40 7.48 19.15
CA LEU A 186 7.31 8.49 18.63
C LEU A 186 8.64 7.88 18.15
N LEU A 187 9.18 6.90 18.87
CA LEU A 187 10.39 6.17 18.48
C LEU A 187 10.16 5.40 17.17
N LEU A 188 9.02 4.70 17.06
CA LEU A 188 8.64 3.99 15.85
C LEU A 188 8.58 4.92 14.65
N LEU A 189 7.99 6.10 14.84
CA LEU A 189 7.75 7.06 13.78
C LEU A 189 9.01 7.84 13.37
N LEU A 190 9.78 8.35 14.33
CA LEU A 190 10.91 9.24 14.07
C LEU A 190 12.22 8.50 13.83
N VAL A 191 12.36 7.26 14.30
CA VAL A 191 13.62 6.52 14.24
C VAL A 191 13.45 5.25 13.41
N ILE A 192 12.60 4.33 13.86
CA ILE A 192 12.49 3.00 13.23
C ILE A 192 12.01 3.13 11.79
N ARG A 193 11.02 3.98 11.53
CA ARG A 193 10.43 4.14 10.21
C ARG A 193 11.39 4.77 9.18
N PRO A 194 12.09 5.90 9.45
CA PRO A 194 13.13 6.39 8.55
C PRO A 194 14.28 5.41 8.36
N LEU A 195 14.66 4.67 9.41
CA LEU A 195 15.70 3.63 9.30
C LEU A 195 15.24 2.48 8.41
N ALA A 196 14.02 1.96 8.59
CA ALA A 196 13.47 0.89 7.79
C ALA A 196 13.35 1.28 6.32
N GLY A 197 12.85 2.49 6.03
CA GLY A 197 12.80 3.02 4.66
C GLY A 197 14.19 3.26 4.06
N TRP A 198 15.16 3.71 4.87
CA TRP A 198 16.53 3.88 4.40
C TRP A 198 17.21 2.54 4.11
N LEU A 199 17.00 1.53 4.97
CA LEU A 199 17.53 0.17 4.80
C LEU A 199 16.91 -0.56 3.61
N SER A 200 15.60 -0.44 3.37
CA SER A 200 14.94 -1.07 2.21
C SER A 200 15.49 -0.53 0.90
N GLN A 201 15.87 0.75 0.88
CA GLN A 201 16.37 1.43 -0.30
C GLN A 201 17.89 1.28 -0.50
N VAL A 202 18.63 0.57 0.37
CA VAL A 202 20.10 0.39 0.25
C VAL A 202 20.52 -0.14 -1.13
N ARG A 203 19.66 -0.91 -1.80
CA ARG A 203 19.89 -1.46 -3.15
C ARG A 203 19.28 -0.65 -4.30
N GLY A 204 18.59 0.46 -4.03
CA GLY A 204 17.94 1.31 -5.04
C GLY A 204 18.85 2.40 -5.61
N SER A 205 18.49 2.91 -6.80
CA SER A 205 19.21 3.95 -7.56
C SER A 205 18.92 5.40 -7.12
N ALA A 206 17.98 5.62 -6.20
CA ALA A 206 17.57 6.96 -5.74
C ALA A 206 18.68 7.69 -4.95
N SER A 207 18.84 9.00 -5.15
CA SER A 207 19.85 9.80 -4.45
C SER A 207 19.56 9.86 -2.94
N ARG A 208 20.59 10.10 -2.11
CA ARG A 208 20.46 10.11 -0.62
C ARG A 208 19.38 11.07 -0.10
N LYS A 209 19.09 12.16 -0.83
CA LYS A 209 18.08 13.15 -0.44
C LYS A 209 16.66 12.72 -0.84
N GLU A 210 16.48 12.16 -2.03
CA GLU A 210 15.20 11.58 -2.46
C GLU A 210 14.83 10.38 -1.60
N ARG A 211 15.82 9.55 -1.25
CA ARG A 211 15.63 8.39 -0.36
C ARG A 211 15.12 8.79 1.02
N LEU A 212 15.63 9.88 1.59
CA LEU A 212 15.18 10.39 2.88
C LEU A 212 13.74 10.91 2.79
N VAL A 213 13.38 11.59 1.70
CA VAL A 213 12.02 12.10 1.47
C VAL A 213 11.05 10.94 1.28
N ILE A 214 11.36 9.98 0.40
CA ILE A 214 10.50 8.81 0.15
C ILE A 214 10.31 7.98 1.44
N SER A 215 11.38 7.76 2.22
CA SER A 215 11.31 7.03 3.49
C SER A 215 10.48 7.75 4.55
N PHE A 216 10.47 9.08 4.53
CA PHE A 216 9.72 9.89 5.48
C PHE A 216 8.24 10.00 5.08
N PHE A 217 7.94 10.07 3.77
CA PHE A 217 6.60 10.31 3.24
C PHE A 217 5.84 9.05 2.75
N GLY A 218 6.49 7.88 2.75
CA GLY A 218 6.12 6.76 1.90
C GLY A 218 4.86 5.96 2.23
N ILE A 219 4.28 5.95 3.44
CA ILE A 219 3.11 5.09 3.74
C ILE A 219 2.22 5.75 4.80
N ARG A 220 0.94 5.96 4.52
CA ARG A 220 -0.01 6.40 5.56
C ARG A 220 -0.17 5.25 6.54
N GLY A 221 0.14 5.44 7.82
CA GLY A 221 0.07 4.42 8.88
C GLY A 221 -1.34 3.83 9.13
N ILE A 222 -2.29 4.08 8.25
CA ILE A 222 -3.68 3.64 8.31
C ILE A 222 -3.77 2.10 8.31
N GLY A 223 -2.89 1.41 7.57
CA GLY A 223 -2.82 -0.06 7.58
C GLY A 223 -2.51 -0.64 8.96
N SER A 224 -1.82 0.10 9.83
CA SER A 224 -1.55 -0.34 11.21
C SER A 224 -2.82 -0.47 12.06
N LEU A 225 -3.87 0.32 11.76
CA LEU A 225 -5.17 0.18 12.43
C LEU A 225 -5.83 -1.15 12.10
N PHE A 226 -5.70 -1.57 10.84
CA PHE A 226 -6.20 -2.88 10.40
C PHE A 226 -5.40 -4.03 11.02
N TYR A 227 -4.07 -3.95 11.03
CA TYR A 227 -3.24 -4.97 11.69
C TYR A 227 -3.52 -5.07 13.19
N LEU A 228 -3.72 -3.94 13.86
CA LEU A 228 -4.08 -3.92 15.28
C LEU A 228 -5.46 -4.57 15.52
N ALA A 229 -6.46 -4.19 14.73
CA ALA A 229 -7.80 -4.77 14.84
C ALA A 229 -7.78 -6.28 14.59
N TYR A 230 -7.02 -6.73 13.58
CA TYR A 230 -6.83 -8.14 13.28
C TYR A 230 -6.15 -8.88 14.45
N ALA A 231 -5.03 -8.36 14.95
CA ALA A 231 -4.26 -8.97 16.03
C ALA A 231 -5.07 -9.10 17.32
N LEU A 232 -5.80 -8.05 17.72
CA LEU A 232 -6.67 -8.06 18.90
C LEU A 232 -7.88 -8.99 18.77
N GLY A 233 -8.28 -9.33 17.54
CA GLY A 233 -9.31 -10.33 17.29
C GLY A 233 -8.82 -11.76 17.49
N GLU A 234 -7.52 -12.01 17.32
CA GLU A 234 -6.92 -13.34 17.36
C GLU A 234 -6.30 -13.68 18.73
N ALA A 235 -5.71 -12.70 19.41
CA ALA A 235 -5.01 -12.94 20.68
C ALA A 235 -5.14 -11.78 21.67
N ASP A 236 -5.05 -12.14 22.95
CA ASP A 236 -4.79 -11.18 24.02
C ASP A 236 -3.27 -11.02 24.19
N PHE A 237 -2.82 -9.78 24.25
CA PHE A 237 -1.40 -9.43 24.37
C PHE A 237 -0.99 -9.13 25.82
N GLY A 238 -1.88 -9.36 26.80
CA GLY A 238 -1.61 -9.09 28.22
C GLY A 238 -1.53 -7.61 28.56
N VAL A 239 -1.96 -6.74 27.63
CA VAL A 239 -2.08 -5.29 27.78
C VAL A 239 -3.51 -4.93 27.41
N PRO A 240 -4.17 -3.99 28.14
CA PRO A 240 -5.52 -3.58 27.79
C PRO A 240 -5.62 -3.17 26.31
N PRO A 241 -6.59 -3.69 25.55
CA PRO A 241 -6.76 -3.32 24.14
C PRO A 241 -6.88 -1.81 23.92
N SER A 242 -7.48 -1.09 24.88
CA SER A 242 -7.60 0.37 24.87
C SER A 242 -6.24 1.08 24.84
N GLU A 243 -5.21 0.55 25.51
CA GLU A 243 -3.86 1.13 25.47
C GLU A 243 -3.22 0.94 24.10
N LEU A 244 -3.34 -0.25 23.50
CA LEU A 244 -2.83 -0.51 22.15
C LEU A 244 -3.52 0.35 21.09
N TRP A 245 -4.85 0.50 21.20
CA TRP A 245 -5.61 1.44 20.37
C TRP A 245 -5.15 2.89 20.56
N ALA A 246 -4.92 3.32 21.80
CA ALA A 246 -4.46 4.67 22.10
C ALA A 246 -3.06 4.94 21.52
N VAL A 247 -2.12 3.99 21.64
CA VAL A 247 -0.75 4.11 21.11
C VAL A 247 -0.75 4.16 19.58
N THR A 248 -1.50 3.26 18.94
CA THR A 248 -1.59 3.23 17.47
C THR A 248 -2.28 4.48 16.94
N ALA A 249 -3.41 4.88 17.55
CA ALA A 249 -4.12 6.11 17.19
C ALA A 249 -3.22 7.35 17.35
N PHE A 250 -2.52 7.47 18.49
CA PHE A 250 -1.55 8.55 18.72
C PHE A 250 -0.46 8.58 17.64
N THR A 251 0.12 7.41 17.31
CA THR A 251 1.17 7.30 16.29
C THR A 251 0.66 7.71 14.91
N VAL A 252 -0.56 7.29 14.54
CA VAL A 252 -1.18 7.68 13.26
C VAL A 252 -1.47 9.18 13.23
N VAL A 253 -2.02 9.77 14.31
CA VAL A 253 -2.27 11.20 14.42
C VAL A 253 -0.97 11.99 14.26
N VAL A 254 0.08 11.63 15.02
CA VAL A 254 1.39 12.28 14.91
C VAL A 254 1.95 12.15 13.49
N SER A 255 1.80 10.99 12.85
CA SER A 255 2.21 10.79 11.46
C SER A 255 1.46 11.73 10.52
N VAL A 256 0.13 11.80 10.61
CA VAL A 256 -0.70 12.64 9.75
C VAL A 256 -0.38 14.12 9.96
N VAL A 257 -0.22 14.57 11.21
CA VAL A 257 0.15 15.95 11.52
C VAL A 257 1.54 16.28 10.99
N LEU A 258 2.54 15.42 11.25
CA LEU A 258 3.89 15.62 10.73
C LEU A 258 3.89 15.67 9.20
N HIS A 259 3.18 14.77 8.52
CA HIS A 259 3.10 14.77 7.06
C HIS A 259 2.35 15.99 6.52
N GLY A 260 1.22 16.35 7.14
CA GLY A 260 0.42 17.51 6.75
C GLY A 260 1.18 18.83 6.90
N VAL A 261 1.93 18.99 7.98
CA VAL A 261 2.76 20.18 8.25
C VAL A 261 4.04 20.20 7.40
N THR A 262 4.61 19.03 7.08
CA THR A 262 5.89 18.94 6.33
C THR A 262 5.71 18.92 4.80
N ALA A 263 4.56 18.48 4.28
CA ALA A 263 4.31 18.40 2.84
C ALA A 263 4.34 19.78 2.17
N THR A 264 3.69 20.78 2.76
CA THR A 264 3.60 22.15 2.22
C THR A 264 4.98 22.82 2.02
N PRO A 265 5.90 22.83 3.00
CA PRO A 265 7.23 23.45 2.83
C PRO A 265 8.20 22.63 1.97
N VAL A 266 8.01 21.31 1.83
CA VAL A 266 8.88 20.46 1.00
C VAL A 266 8.54 20.62 -0.47
N MET A 267 7.25 20.64 -0.83
CA MET A 267 6.80 20.90 -2.21
C MET A 267 7.24 22.30 -2.67
N GLY A 268 7.06 23.33 -1.84
CA GLY A 268 7.51 24.68 -2.18
C GLY A 268 9.03 24.83 -2.38
N ARG A 269 9.86 23.99 -1.73
CA ARG A 269 11.32 23.98 -1.94
C ARG A 269 11.73 23.18 -3.18
N LEU A 270 10.95 22.17 -3.58
CA LEU A 270 11.20 21.38 -4.78
C LEU A 270 10.82 22.18 -6.03
N ASP A 271 9.69 22.88 -5.99
CA ASP A 271 9.23 23.77 -7.06
C ASP A 271 10.21 24.93 -7.27
N ALA A 272 10.64 25.58 -6.19
CA ALA A 272 11.67 26.64 -6.28
C ALA A 272 13.02 26.18 -6.87
N ARG A 273 13.36 24.89 -6.74
CA ARG A 273 14.58 24.32 -7.36
C ARG A 273 14.37 23.92 -8.82
N ARG A 274 13.17 23.52 -9.22
CA ARG A 274 12.83 23.31 -10.63
C ARG A 274 12.84 24.65 -11.37
N ASP A 275 12.26 25.70 -10.79
CA ASP A 275 12.26 27.05 -11.37
C ASP A 275 13.67 27.65 -11.46
N ALA A 276 14.53 27.40 -10.48
CA ALA A 276 15.94 27.80 -10.53
C ALA A 276 16.78 26.98 -11.55
N GLY A 277 16.36 25.75 -11.89
CA GLY A 277 17.00 24.93 -12.91
C GLY A 277 16.59 25.29 -14.34
N VAL A 278 15.34 25.72 -14.55
CA VAL A 278 14.82 26.18 -15.85
C VAL A 278 15.43 27.53 -16.25
N THR A 279 15.81 28.36 -15.28
CA THR A 279 16.45 29.67 -15.53
C THR A 279 17.96 29.58 -15.81
N ALA A 280 18.57 28.40 -15.69
CA ALA A 280 20.01 28.19 -15.84
C ALA A 280 20.39 27.23 -17.00
N GLY A 281 19.56 27.15 -18.05
CA GLY A 281 19.90 26.47 -19.31
C GLY A 281 20.81 27.34 -20.20
N PRO A 282 21.73 26.74 -20.99
CA PRO A 282 22.90 27.43 -21.55
C PRO A 282 22.54 28.39 -22.69
N GLY A 283 23.03 29.63 -22.60
CA GLY A 283 23.13 30.55 -23.74
C GLY A 283 24.34 30.26 -24.61
#